data_AF-A0A822C8D8-F1
#
_entry.id   AF-A0A822C8D8-F1
#
_cell.length_a   1.000
_cell.length_b   1.000
_cell.length_c   1.000
_cell.angle_alpha   90.00
_cell.angle_beta   90.00
_cell.angle_gamma   90.00
#
_symmetry.space_group_name_H-M   'P 1'
#
loop_
_entity.id
_entity.type
_entity.pdbx_description
1 polymer ?
#
loop_
_entity_poly.entity_id
_entity_poly.type
_entity_poly.pdbx_seq_one_letter_code
_entity_poly.pdbx_strand_id
1 'polypeptide(L)'
;LYVIPRGWCRFGLQVDKVRADVDHIWRDWIVTYHGTSSEAAHSIVAHRQFLIPGDKRIDGEKIAILPGHIKEKYHIYTSPTIAYSGNACYCPLTRFRSKITNKLYNARIVIQCRQKPGTFDVQQETIGAGNRRICPFIPNSQVEIFTTVRASIVPYGLLIHLAEVS
;
A
#
# COMPACT_ATOMS: atom_id res chain seq x y z
N LEU A 1 -7.88 13.86 3.97
CA LEU A 1 -7.99 14.08 2.50
C LEU A 1 -7.27 12.94 1.80
N TYR A 2 -7.88 12.32 0.78
CA TYR A 2 -7.22 11.31 -0.05
C TYR A 2 -7.60 11.51 -1.52
N VAL A 3 -6.78 11.00 -2.43
CA VAL A 3 -7.00 11.15 -3.88
C VAL A 3 -7.66 9.90 -4.44
N ILE A 4 -8.73 10.08 -5.22
CA ILE A 4 -9.45 8.97 -5.88
C ILE A 4 -8.52 8.25 -6.86
N PRO A 5 -8.44 6.90 -6.84
CA PRO A 5 -7.44 6.16 -7.59
C PRO A 5 -7.89 5.91 -9.05
N ARG A 6 -7.98 6.98 -9.84
CA ARG A 6 -8.41 6.91 -11.25
C ARG A 6 -7.45 6.05 -12.08
N GLY A 7 -8.00 5.21 -12.96
CA GLY A 7 -7.23 4.29 -13.81
C GLY A 7 -6.87 2.95 -13.15
N TRP A 8 -7.34 2.70 -11.93
CA TRP A 8 -7.12 1.45 -11.22
C TRP A 8 -8.42 0.64 -11.10
N CYS A 9 -8.33 -0.66 -11.32
CA CYS A 9 -9.41 -1.60 -11.02
C CYS A 9 -9.39 -1.92 -9.52
N ARG A 10 -10.56 -1.87 -8.85
CA ARG A 10 -10.67 -2.13 -7.42
C ARG A 10 -11.48 -3.40 -7.15
N PHE A 11 -10.91 -4.28 -6.33
CA PHE A 11 -11.60 -5.41 -5.73
C PHE A 11 -11.78 -5.14 -4.24
N GLY A 12 -13.01 -5.24 -3.74
CA GLY A 12 -13.30 -5.06 -2.31
C GLY A 12 -12.75 -6.22 -1.49
N LEU A 13 -12.16 -5.92 -0.33
CA LEU A 13 -11.73 -6.93 0.64
C LEU A 13 -12.73 -6.96 1.80
N GLN A 14 -13.02 -8.16 2.32
CA GLN A 14 -13.86 -8.29 3.49
C GLN A 14 -13.12 -7.77 4.73
N VAL A 15 -13.77 -6.86 5.45
CA VAL A 15 -13.32 -6.32 6.73
C VAL A 15 -14.19 -6.92 7.84
N ASP A 16 -13.59 -7.20 8.99
CA ASP A 16 -14.34 -7.63 10.18
C ASP A 16 -15.35 -6.56 10.57
N LYS A 17 -16.64 -6.92 10.52
CA LYS A 17 -17.73 -5.95 10.70
C LYS A 17 -17.82 -5.46 12.15
N VAL A 18 -17.68 -6.36 13.12
CA VAL A 18 -17.75 -6.02 14.54
C VAL A 18 -16.68 -4.98 14.88
N ARG A 19 -15.45 -5.26 14.46
CA ARG A 19 -14.34 -4.32 14.63
C ARG A 19 -14.59 -3.01 13.90
N ALA A 20 -15.06 -3.05 12.66
CA ALA A 20 -15.33 -1.85 11.88
C ALA A 20 -16.36 -0.93 12.55
N ASP A 21 -17.39 -1.52 13.16
CA ASP A 21 -18.47 -0.81 13.85
C ASP A 21 -17.97 -0.23 15.19
N VAL A 22 -17.27 -1.01 16.01
CA VAL A 22 -16.74 -0.60 17.33
C VAL A 22 -15.65 0.48 17.19
N ASP A 23 -14.70 0.30 16.27
CA ASP A 23 -13.61 1.26 16.03
C ASP A 23 -14.04 2.44 15.13
N HIS A 24 -15.29 2.45 14.67
CA HIS A 24 -15.86 3.46 13.76
C HIS A 24 -15.00 3.70 12.51
N ILE A 25 -14.44 2.63 11.95
CA ILE A 25 -13.38 2.68 10.93
C ILE A 25 -13.81 3.48 9.69
N TRP A 26 -15.05 3.28 9.24
CA TRP A 26 -15.52 3.93 8.02
C TRP A 26 -15.76 5.43 8.17
N ARG A 27 -16.09 5.87 9.39
CA ARG A 27 -16.39 7.25 9.74
C ARG A 27 -15.11 8.03 10.06
N ASP A 28 -14.26 7.44 10.90
CA ASP A 28 -13.21 8.20 11.58
C ASP A 28 -11.83 7.96 10.96
N TRP A 29 -11.58 6.82 10.32
CA TRP A 29 -10.25 6.48 9.82
C TRP A 29 -9.99 7.04 8.43
N ILE A 30 -8.79 7.57 8.21
CA ILE A 30 -8.40 8.15 6.92
C ILE A 30 -8.18 7.06 5.88
N VAL A 31 -8.38 7.39 4.61
CA VAL A 31 -8.04 6.48 3.51
C VAL A 31 -6.59 6.70 3.10
N THR A 32 -5.84 5.60 2.97
CA THR A 32 -4.45 5.59 2.50
C THR A 32 -4.21 4.45 1.51
N TYR A 33 -3.06 4.49 0.84
CA TYR A 33 -2.65 3.54 -0.19
C TYR A 33 -1.27 2.98 0.16
N HIS A 34 -1.09 1.66 0.03
CA HIS A 34 0.19 0.98 0.21
C HIS A 34 0.60 0.29 -1.08
N GLY A 35 1.67 0.75 -1.72
CA GLY A 35 2.29 0.09 -2.87
C GLY A 35 3.08 -1.11 -2.42
N THR A 36 2.98 -2.24 -3.13
CA THR A 36 3.65 -3.46 -2.72
C THR A 36 3.85 -4.45 -3.87
N SER A 37 4.60 -5.52 -3.64
CA SER A 37 4.76 -6.63 -4.60
C SER A 37 3.54 -7.55 -4.61
N SER A 38 3.41 -8.40 -5.63
CA SER A 38 2.31 -9.38 -5.71
C SER A 38 2.36 -10.39 -4.56
N GLU A 39 3.56 -10.81 -4.15
CA GLU A 39 3.79 -11.76 -3.06
C GLU A 39 3.40 -11.14 -1.70
N ALA A 40 3.82 -9.90 -1.47
CA ALA A 40 3.47 -9.16 -0.25
C ALA A 40 1.97 -8.83 -0.22
N ALA A 41 1.37 -8.43 -1.34
CA ALA A 41 -0.08 -8.25 -1.44
C ALA A 41 -0.84 -9.53 -1.11
N HIS A 42 -0.41 -10.68 -1.65
CA HIS A 42 -1.00 -11.98 -1.34
C HIS A 42 -0.95 -12.26 0.17
N SER A 43 0.20 -12.06 0.81
CA SER A 43 0.35 -12.24 2.25
C SER A 43 -0.57 -11.32 3.07
N ILE A 44 -0.62 -10.03 2.72
CA ILE A 44 -1.50 -9.05 3.40
C ILE A 44 -2.97 -9.44 3.26
N VAL A 45 -3.41 -9.85 2.07
CA VAL A 45 -4.81 -10.26 1.83
C VAL A 45 -5.14 -11.56 2.55
N ALA A 46 -4.25 -12.55 2.50
CA ALA A 46 -4.44 -13.85 3.14
C ALA A 46 -4.55 -13.74 4.66
N HIS A 47 -3.76 -12.86 5.29
CA HIS A 47 -3.68 -12.73 6.74
C HIS A 47 -4.38 -11.50 7.31
N ARG A 48 -4.91 -10.63 6.45
CA ARG A 48 -5.60 -9.37 6.80
C ARG A 48 -4.77 -8.44 7.68
N GLN A 49 -3.45 -8.55 7.61
CA GLN A 49 -2.52 -7.81 8.45
C GLN A 49 -1.28 -7.37 7.68
N PHE A 50 -0.75 -6.22 8.08
CA PHE A 50 0.57 -5.77 7.65
C PHE A 50 1.61 -6.39 8.56
N LEU A 51 2.53 -7.12 7.95
CA LEU A 51 3.76 -7.53 8.60
C LEU A 51 4.79 -6.41 8.46
N ILE A 52 5.57 -6.19 9.50
CA ILE A 52 6.68 -5.23 9.54
C ILE A 52 7.99 -6.03 9.50
N PRO A 53 9.08 -5.51 8.91
CA PRO A 53 10.35 -6.23 8.95
C PRO A 53 10.73 -6.59 10.39
N GLY A 54 11.25 -7.81 10.59
CA GLY A 54 11.43 -8.42 11.91
C GLY A 54 10.30 -9.37 12.35
N ASP A 55 9.12 -9.31 11.75
CA ASP A 55 8.07 -10.31 11.94
C ASP A 55 8.45 -11.67 11.38
N LYS A 56 7.86 -12.72 11.96
CA LYS A 56 7.81 -14.05 11.36
C LYS A 56 6.50 -14.21 10.59
N ARG A 57 6.61 -14.69 9.36
CA ARG A 57 5.48 -15.24 8.60
C ARG A 57 4.97 -16.52 9.27
N ILE A 58 3.78 -16.96 8.86
CA ILE A 58 3.15 -18.19 9.38
C ILE A 58 4.00 -19.44 9.08
N ASP A 59 4.74 -19.45 7.98
CA ASP A 59 5.70 -20.50 7.60
C ASP A 59 7.02 -20.45 8.42
N GLY A 60 7.16 -19.48 9.32
CA GLY A 60 8.33 -19.31 10.19
C GLY A 60 9.44 -18.43 9.60
N GLU A 61 9.34 -18.01 8.34
CA GLU A 61 10.34 -17.13 7.71
C GLU A 61 10.29 -15.73 8.31
N LYS A 62 11.46 -15.17 8.67
CA LYS A 62 11.56 -13.77 9.09
C LYS A 62 11.49 -12.85 7.88
N ILE A 63 10.70 -11.78 7.97
CA ILE A 63 10.74 -10.72 6.97
C ILE A 63 12.07 -9.99 7.09
N ALA A 64 12.90 -10.18 6.07
CA ALA A 64 14.20 -9.54 5.96
C ALA A 64 14.04 -8.01 5.86
N ILE A 65 14.98 -7.29 6.48
CA ILE A 65 15.21 -5.88 6.16
C ILE A 65 15.82 -5.87 4.75
N LEU A 66 15.11 -5.31 3.77
CA LEU A 66 15.62 -5.27 2.41
C LEU A 66 16.91 -4.42 2.35
N PRO A 67 17.91 -4.79 1.51
CA PRO A 67 19.12 -4.00 1.33
C PRO A 67 18.78 -2.57 0.88
N GLY A 68 19.36 -1.56 1.55
CA GLY A 68 19.08 -0.14 1.27
C GLY A 68 18.04 0.51 2.18
N HIS A 69 17.34 -0.26 3.03
CA HIS A 69 16.55 0.32 4.11
C HIS A 69 17.47 0.86 5.21
N ILE A 70 17.17 2.05 5.71
CA ILE A 70 17.83 2.62 6.89
C ILE A 70 17.66 1.62 8.03
N LYS A 71 18.78 1.16 8.61
CA LYS A 71 18.76 0.27 9.79
C LYS A 71 17.80 0.85 10.83
N GLU A 72 16.95 0.01 11.41
CA GLU A 72 16.00 0.34 12.51
C GLU A 72 14.70 1.06 12.13
N LYS A 73 14.46 1.38 10.84
CA LYS A 73 13.17 1.92 10.39
C LYS A 73 12.15 0.82 10.05
N TYR A 74 11.59 0.22 11.11
CA TYR A 74 10.54 -0.79 11.04
C TYR A 74 9.15 -0.15 10.92
N HIS A 75 8.88 0.49 9.78
CA HIS A 75 7.60 1.18 9.55
C HIS A 75 6.77 0.52 8.45
N ILE A 76 5.44 0.68 8.58
CA ILE A 76 4.51 0.52 7.47
C ILE A 76 4.37 1.88 6.81
N TYR A 77 4.61 1.94 5.51
CA TYR A 77 4.48 3.16 4.72
C TYR A 77 3.19 3.15 3.90
N THR A 78 2.45 4.24 3.96
CA THR A 78 1.25 4.47 3.15
C THR A 78 1.26 5.89 2.57
N SER A 79 0.27 6.21 1.75
CA SER A 79 0.13 7.55 1.16
C SER A 79 -1.33 7.96 1.05
N PRO A 80 -1.69 9.24 1.17
CA PRO A 80 -3.02 9.73 0.81
C PRO A 80 -3.28 9.72 -0.72
N THR A 81 -2.28 9.40 -1.54
CA THR A 81 -2.38 9.38 -3.01
C THR A 81 -1.79 8.14 -3.65
N ILE A 82 -2.54 7.52 -4.55
CA ILE A 82 -2.06 6.37 -5.31
C ILE A 82 -0.95 6.75 -6.29
N ALA A 83 -0.80 8.02 -6.67
CA ALA A 83 0.28 8.47 -7.53
C ALA A 83 1.67 8.25 -6.90
N TYR A 84 1.75 8.31 -5.57
CA TYR A 84 2.97 8.01 -4.83
C TYR A 84 3.09 6.51 -4.58
N SER A 85 2.08 5.88 -3.99
CA SER A 85 2.12 4.44 -3.68
C SER A 85 2.23 3.54 -4.92
N GLY A 86 1.74 3.99 -6.07
CA GLY A 86 1.86 3.28 -7.35
C GLY A 86 3.18 3.51 -8.08
N ASN A 87 4.12 4.27 -7.50
CA ASN A 87 5.44 4.49 -8.07
C ASN A 87 6.26 3.18 -8.10
N ALA A 88 7.12 3.00 -9.10
CA ALA A 88 7.93 1.80 -9.27
C ALA A 88 8.87 1.51 -8.07
N CYS A 89 9.26 2.51 -7.29
CA CYS A 89 10.05 2.33 -6.07
C CYS A 89 9.33 1.51 -4.99
N TYR A 90 8.00 1.61 -4.91
CA TYR A 90 7.19 0.93 -3.88
C TYR A 90 6.30 -0.18 -4.45
N CYS A 91 5.97 -0.07 -5.73
CA CYS A 91 5.07 -0.97 -6.43
C CYS A 91 5.80 -1.57 -7.64
N PRO A 92 6.63 -2.61 -7.43
CA PRO A 92 7.35 -3.26 -8.52
C PRO A 92 6.38 -3.84 -9.56
N LEU A 93 6.84 -3.88 -10.81
CA LEU A 93 6.05 -4.45 -11.90
C LEU A 93 5.99 -5.97 -11.79
N THR A 94 4.78 -6.52 -11.79
CA THR A 94 4.57 -7.96 -11.96
C THR A 94 4.20 -8.23 -13.41
N ARG A 95 5.03 -8.99 -14.13
CA ARG A 95 4.76 -9.35 -15.52
C ARG A 95 4.12 -10.73 -15.59
N PHE A 96 3.03 -10.87 -16.33
CA PHE A 96 2.38 -12.15 -16.53
C PHE A 96 1.76 -12.26 -17.94
N ARG A 97 1.67 -13.49 -18.45
CA ARG A 97 0.93 -13.77 -19.68
C ARG A 97 -0.47 -14.24 -19.32
N SER A 98 -1.48 -13.58 -19.88
CA SER A 98 -2.87 -13.97 -19.69
C SER A 98 -3.11 -15.35 -20.29
N LYS A 99 -3.63 -16.29 -19.49
CA LYS A 99 -4.01 -17.63 -19.98
C LYS A 99 -5.23 -17.60 -20.91
N ILE A 100 -6.03 -16.53 -20.87
CA ILE A 100 -7.26 -16.39 -21.65
C ILE A 100 -6.94 -15.75 -23.01
N THR A 101 -6.16 -14.66 -23.02
CA THR A 101 -5.92 -13.86 -24.22
C THR A 101 -4.54 -14.09 -24.84
N ASN A 102 -3.67 -14.85 -24.18
CA ASN A 102 -2.25 -15.05 -24.52
C ASN A 102 -1.39 -13.76 -24.56
N LYS A 103 -1.99 -12.61 -24.25
CA LYS A 103 -1.33 -11.30 -24.21
C LYS A 103 -0.44 -11.16 -22.97
N LEU A 104 0.64 -10.38 -23.11
CA LEU A 104 1.57 -10.08 -22.04
C LEU A 104 1.13 -8.80 -21.34
N TYR A 105 1.09 -8.82 -20.01
CA TYR A 105 0.69 -7.67 -19.19
C TYR A 105 1.74 -7.34 -18.14
N ASN A 106 1.89 -6.05 -17.86
CA ASN A 106 2.52 -5.54 -16.67
C ASN A 106 1.43 -5.10 -15.68
N ALA A 107 1.48 -5.61 -14.45
CA ALA A 107 0.60 -5.25 -13.36
C ALA A 107 1.34 -4.45 -12.28
N ARG A 108 0.62 -3.51 -11.69
CA ARG A 108 0.98 -2.84 -10.44
C ARG A 108 -0.13 -3.09 -9.42
N ILE A 109 0.27 -3.30 -8.17
CA ILE A 109 -0.63 -3.67 -7.08
C ILE A 109 -0.49 -2.68 -5.93
N VAL A 110 -1.63 -2.15 -5.50
CA VAL A 110 -1.73 -1.23 -4.36
C VAL A 110 -2.84 -1.72 -3.43
N ILE A 111 -2.60 -1.69 -2.13
CA ILE A 111 -3.61 -1.97 -1.11
C ILE A 111 -4.24 -0.65 -0.66
N GLN A 112 -5.55 -0.54 -0.79
CA GLN A 112 -6.33 0.55 -0.22
C GLN A 112 -6.65 0.24 1.24
N CYS A 113 -6.35 1.20 2.11
CA CYS A 113 -6.38 1.02 3.55
C CYS A 113 -7.21 2.09 4.25
N ARG A 114 -7.78 1.73 5.39
CA ARG A 114 -8.18 2.67 6.42
C ARG A 114 -7.08 2.75 7.47
N GLN A 115 -6.71 3.94 7.89
CA GLN A 115 -5.64 4.14 8.87
C GLN A 115 -6.12 5.04 10.01
N LYS A 116 -5.89 4.57 11.24
CA LYS A 116 -6.37 5.21 12.47
C LYS A 116 -5.69 6.58 12.65
N PRO A 117 -6.45 7.67 12.87
CA PRO A 117 -5.86 8.97 13.17
C PRO A 117 -5.06 8.91 14.48
N GLY A 118 -3.99 9.70 14.57
CA GLY A 118 -3.14 9.76 15.76
C GLY A 118 -2.20 8.58 15.96
N THR A 119 -2.13 7.64 15.01
CA THR A 119 -1.22 6.48 15.07
C THR A 119 -0.17 6.51 13.96
N PHE A 120 0.08 7.65 13.33
CA PHE A 120 1.03 7.77 12.24
C PHE A 120 1.60 9.18 12.18
N ASP A 121 2.77 9.27 11.56
CA ASP A 121 3.43 10.51 11.23
C ASP A 121 3.38 10.74 9.72
N VAL A 122 3.54 12.00 9.33
CA VAL A 122 3.54 12.45 7.93
C VAL A 122 4.89 13.07 7.61
N GLN A 123 5.46 12.73 6.46
CA GLN A 123 6.71 13.30 6.00
C GLN A 123 6.75 13.58 4.49
N GLN A 124 7.84 14.21 4.08
CA GLN A 124 8.14 14.47 2.69
C GLN A 124 8.43 13.19 1.90
N GLU A 125 8.27 13.29 0.59
CA GLU A 125 8.62 12.22 -0.36
C GLU A 125 10.08 11.79 -0.25
N THR A 126 10.34 10.51 -0.49
CA THR A 126 11.67 9.89 -0.42
C THR A 126 12.12 9.28 -1.75
N ILE A 127 11.39 9.54 -2.85
CA ILE A 127 11.73 9.05 -4.21
C ILE A 127 12.62 10.01 -4.99
N GLY A 128 13.03 11.14 -4.39
CA GLY A 128 13.90 12.13 -5.03
C GLY A 128 13.21 12.83 -6.19
N ALA A 129 11.93 13.18 -6.04
CA ALA A 129 11.17 13.86 -7.09
C ALA A 129 11.66 15.30 -7.36
N GLY A 130 12.44 15.89 -6.45
CA GLY A 130 12.93 17.27 -6.58
C GLY A 130 11.76 18.24 -6.72
N ASN A 131 11.82 19.12 -7.72
CA ASN A 131 10.75 20.09 -8.00
C ASN A 131 9.52 19.46 -8.70
N ARG A 132 9.59 18.19 -9.12
CA ARG A 132 8.47 17.53 -9.80
C ARG A 132 7.38 17.21 -8.80
N ARG A 133 6.18 17.73 -9.06
CA ARG A 133 5.01 17.44 -8.23
C ARG A 133 4.50 16.02 -8.50
N ILE A 134 4.44 15.19 -7.46
CA ILE A 134 4.02 13.78 -7.55
C ILE A 134 2.50 13.69 -7.70
N CYS A 135 1.78 14.53 -6.97
CA CYS A 135 0.32 14.54 -6.95
C CYS A 135 -0.21 15.97 -7.11
N PRO A 136 -1.21 16.20 -7.97
CA PRO A 136 -1.78 17.53 -8.16
C PRO A 136 -2.56 18.07 -6.95
N PHE A 137 -2.90 17.20 -5.99
CA PHE A 137 -3.73 17.57 -4.83
C PHE A 137 -2.97 17.52 -3.49
N ILE A 138 -1.95 16.68 -3.37
CA ILE A 138 -1.17 16.51 -2.14
C ILE A 138 0.24 17.06 -2.37
N PRO A 139 0.75 17.97 -1.52
CA PRO A 139 2.12 18.48 -1.65
C PRO A 139 3.13 17.37 -1.35
N ASN A 140 4.29 17.41 -2.01
CA ASN A 140 5.36 16.42 -1.80
C ASN A 140 5.83 16.35 -0.33
N SER A 141 5.61 17.38 0.49
CA SER A 141 5.89 17.40 1.92
C SER A 141 4.92 16.56 2.78
N GLN A 142 3.85 16.01 2.18
CA GLN A 142 2.78 15.28 2.89
C GLN A 142 2.35 13.98 2.20
N VAL A 143 3.11 13.49 1.22
CA VAL A 143 2.73 12.28 0.47
C VAL A 143 3.13 10.98 1.15
N GLU A 144 4.06 11.00 2.10
CA GLU A 144 4.51 9.80 2.81
C GLU A 144 3.95 9.78 4.22
N ILE A 145 3.22 8.71 4.55
CA ILE A 145 2.69 8.43 5.87
C ILE A 145 3.39 7.18 6.39
N PHE A 146 3.82 7.18 7.64
CA PHE A 146 4.47 6.01 8.22
C PHE A 146 4.03 5.75 9.66
N THR A 147 4.08 4.49 10.08
CA THR A 147 3.71 4.08 11.44
C THR A 147 4.44 2.82 11.89
N THR A 148 4.70 2.71 13.19
CA THR A 148 5.11 1.47 13.87
C THR A 148 3.94 0.79 14.60
N VAL A 149 2.78 1.45 14.70
CA VAL A 149 1.65 1.02 15.51
C VAL A 149 0.92 -0.13 14.83
N ARG A 150 0.94 -1.30 15.45
CA ARG A 150 0.24 -2.50 14.97
C ARG A 150 -1.27 -2.32 15.02
N ALA A 151 -1.94 -3.05 14.14
CA ALA A 151 -3.40 -3.03 13.99
C ALA A 151 -3.99 -1.63 13.71
N SER A 152 -3.18 -0.61 13.39
CA SER A 152 -3.65 0.74 13.08
C SER A 152 -4.05 0.94 11.61
N ILE A 153 -3.84 -0.08 10.79
CA ILE A 153 -4.15 -0.09 9.36
C ILE A 153 -5.06 -1.28 9.06
N VAL A 154 -6.15 -1.04 8.35
CA VAL A 154 -7.09 -2.06 7.88
C VAL A 154 -7.15 -2.05 6.35
N PRO A 155 -6.63 -3.09 5.68
CA PRO A 155 -6.78 -3.24 4.24
C PRO A 155 -8.25 -3.53 3.88
N TYR A 156 -8.79 -2.81 2.90
CA TYR A 156 -10.19 -2.98 2.48
C TYR A 156 -10.41 -2.94 0.95
N GLY A 157 -9.34 -2.76 0.18
CA GLY A 157 -9.40 -2.85 -1.28
C GLY A 157 -8.08 -3.29 -1.87
N LEU A 158 -8.14 -4.15 -2.89
CA LEU A 158 -7.02 -4.49 -3.76
C LEU A 158 -7.17 -3.68 -5.04
N LEU A 159 -6.20 -2.81 -5.33
CA LEU A 159 -6.17 -1.97 -6.52
C LEU A 159 -5.13 -2.52 -7.50
N ILE A 160 -5.55 -2.74 -8.74
CA ILE A 160 -4.70 -3.26 -9.81
C ILE A 160 -4.72 -2.29 -10.99
N HIS A 161 -3.52 -1.90 -11.44
CA HIS A 161 -3.32 -1.21 -12.70
C HIS A 161 -2.67 -2.18 -13.68
N LEU A 162 -3.34 -2.45 -14.80
CA LEU A 162 -2.86 -3.33 -15.86
C LEU A 162 -2.46 -2.50 -17.09
N ALA A 163 -1.34 -2.85 -17.70
CA ALA A 163 -0.91 -2.34 -18.99
C ALA A 163 -0.49 -3.50 -19.89
N GLU A 164 -1.06 -3.59 -21.08
CA GLU A 164 -0.62 -4.55 -22.10
C GLU A 164 0.81 -4.18 -22.56
N VAL A 165 1.66 -5.18 -22.72
CA VAL A 165 3.00 -5.01 -23.29
C VAL A 165 2.86 -5.17 -24.80
N SER A 166 3.08 -4.07 -25.52
CA SER A 166 3.17 -4.03 -26.98
C SER A 166 4.37 -4.82 -27.50
#